data_AF-A0A388LUR6-F1
#
_entry.id   AF-A0A388LUR6-F1
#
_cell.length_a   1.000
_cell.length_b   1.000
_cell.length_c   1.000
_cell.angle_alpha   90.00
_cell.angle_beta   90.00
_cell.angle_gamma   90.00
#
_symmetry.space_group_name_H-M   'P 1'
#
loop_
_entity.id
_entity.type
_entity.pdbx_description
1 polymer ?
#
loop_
_entity_poly.entity_id
_entity_poly.type
_entity_poly.pdbx_seq_one_letter_code
_entity_poly.pdbx_strand_id
1 'polypeptide(L)'
;MGVCVFCRGIISGEGVMVYEMRHQRDGYHTREFEFANGVTRESIRFYEVDVDGALAMKMDVGLGFFGNNLGHVLIYVTTVGDMIPNQWGGHPVNVLGEIVLLYVSTLADMYADRMDSIPFWRCILDPPLVGRPYLHGEVRS
;
A
#
# COMPACT_ATOMS: atom_id res chain seq x y z
N MET A 1 13.93 -17.82 -3.08
CA MET A 1 13.27 -16.62 -3.64
C MET A 1 11.88 -16.55 -3.04
N GLY A 2 11.53 -15.45 -2.38
CA GLY A 2 10.27 -15.33 -1.63
C GLY A 2 9.34 -14.34 -2.31
N VAL A 3 8.23 -14.83 -2.84
CA VAL A 3 7.03 -14.07 -3.18
C VAL A 3 5.89 -14.70 -2.39
N CYS A 4 5.03 -13.91 -1.76
CA CYS A 4 3.86 -14.44 -1.08
C CYS A 4 2.66 -13.56 -1.36
N VAL A 5 1.47 -14.17 -1.37
CA VAL A 5 0.22 -13.40 -1.32
C VAL A 5 0.14 -12.73 0.06
N PHE A 6 0.09 -11.40 0.06
CA PHE A 6 -0.11 -10.59 1.26
C PHE A 6 -1.60 -10.47 1.58
N CYS A 7 -2.40 -10.05 0.59
CA CYS A 7 -3.86 -10.07 0.65
C CYS A 7 -4.46 -10.37 -0.72
N ARG A 8 -5.75 -10.70 -0.71
CA ARG A 8 -6.55 -10.90 -1.92
C ARG A 8 -7.98 -10.43 -1.68
N GLY A 9 -8.67 -10.06 -2.75
CA GLY A 9 -10.05 -9.60 -2.68
C GLY A 9 -10.75 -9.67 -4.02
N ILE A 10 -12.02 -9.27 -4.03
CA ILE A 10 -12.79 -9.03 -5.25
C ILE A 10 -13.17 -7.55 -5.24
N ILE A 11 -12.80 -6.82 -6.29
CA ILE A 11 -13.02 -5.37 -6.39
C ILE A 11 -13.65 -5.10 -7.75
N SER A 12 -14.82 -4.45 -7.76
CA SER A 12 -15.60 -4.23 -9.00
C SER A 12 -15.89 -5.51 -9.81
N GLY A 13 -15.90 -6.67 -9.17
CA GLY A 13 -16.11 -7.97 -9.81
C GLY A 13 -14.82 -8.65 -10.30
N GLU A 14 -13.68 -7.97 -10.25
CA GLU A 14 -12.37 -8.48 -10.66
C GLU A 14 -11.62 -9.08 -9.47
N GLY A 15 -10.90 -10.17 -9.70
CA GLY A 15 -10.04 -10.80 -8.70
C GLY A 15 -8.76 -10.01 -8.52
N VAL A 16 -8.49 -9.57 -7.29
CA VAL A 16 -7.30 -8.80 -6.94
C VAL A 16 -6.38 -9.62 -6.06
N MET A 17 -5.10 -9.69 -6.44
CA MET A 17 -4.04 -10.34 -5.69
C MET A 17 -2.92 -9.35 -5.41
N VAL A 18 -2.55 -9.18 -4.15
CA VAL A 18 -1.42 -8.33 -3.73
C VAL A 18 -0.28 -9.23 -3.27
N TYR A 19 0.82 -9.23 -4.00
CA TYR A 19 2.00 -10.06 -3.73
C TYR A 19 3.08 -9.23 -3.06
N GLU A 20 3.61 -9.68 -1.92
CA GLU A 20 4.81 -9.12 -1.32
C GLU A 20 6.06 -9.77 -1.94
N MET A 21 6.95 -8.94 -2.49
CA MET A 21 8.25 -9.32 -3.00
C MET A 21 9.25 -9.44 -1.84
N ARG A 22 9.07 -10.46 -0.97
CA ARG A 22 9.84 -10.63 0.27
C ARG A 22 11.35 -10.66 0.08
N HIS A 23 11.84 -11.10 -1.07
CA HIS A 23 13.26 -11.10 -1.38
C HIS A 23 13.86 -9.69 -1.59
N GLN A 24 13.01 -8.68 -1.75
CA GLN A 24 13.38 -7.27 -1.88
C GLN A 24 13.15 -6.49 -0.59
N ARG A 25 12.51 -7.09 0.42
CA ARG A 25 12.19 -6.42 1.69
C ARG A 25 13.45 -5.86 2.33
N ASP A 26 13.38 -4.60 2.75
CA ASP A 26 14.47 -3.84 3.38
C ASP A 26 15.77 -3.84 2.53
N GLY A 27 15.63 -4.13 1.23
CA GLY A 27 16.71 -4.14 0.26
C GLY A 27 17.01 -2.76 -0.29
N TYR A 28 17.90 -2.70 -1.29
CA TYR A 28 18.23 -1.43 -1.94
C TYR A 28 17.02 -0.80 -2.63
N HIS A 29 16.81 0.49 -2.39
CA HIS A 29 15.80 1.30 -3.06
C HIS A 29 16.30 2.73 -3.26
N THR A 30 15.75 3.41 -4.26
CA THR A 30 16.09 4.80 -4.58
C THR A 30 15.08 5.80 -4.03
N ARG A 31 13.92 5.32 -3.56
CA ARG A 31 12.85 6.16 -3.04
C ARG A 31 13.13 6.51 -1.58
N GLU A 32 12.98 7.79 -1.24
CA GLU A 32 13.03 8.25 0.14
C GLU A 32 11.64 8.16 0.77
N PHE A 33 11.59 7.66 2.01
CA PHE A 33 10.36 7.57 2.81
C PHE A 33 10.45 8.56 3.97
N GLU A 34 9.70 9.65 3.89
CA GLU A 34 9.70 10.72 4.90
C GLU A 34 8.84 10.33 6.11
N PHE A 35 9.40 9.52 7.01
CA PHE A 35 8.69 9.12 8.22
C PHE A 35 8.51 10.26 9.23
N ALA A 36 7.52 10.11 10.11
CA ALA A 36 7.29 11.03 11.21
C ALA A 36 8.48 11.07 12.18
N ASN A 37 8.72 12.24 12.78
CA ASN A 37 9.75 12.40 13.80
C ASN A 37 9.54 11.41 14.95
N GLY A 38 10.62 10.74 15.35
CA GLY A 38 10.61 9.77 16.46
C GLY A 38 10.37 8.32 16.03
N VAL A 39 10.11 8.04 14.74
CA VAL A 39 10.20 6.66 14.22
C VAL A 39 11.60 6.12 14.53
N THR A 40 11.67 4.96 15.20
CA THR A 40 12.92 4.36 15.66
C THR A 40 13.35 3.15 14.84
N ARG A 41 12.43 2.59 14.04
CA ARG A 41 12.69 1.50 13.11
C ARG A 41 11.80 1.67 11.89
N GLU A 42 12.36 1.35 10.72
CA GLU A 42 11.64 1.30 9.46
C GLU A 42 11.70 -0.09 8.84
N SER A 43 10.74 -0.39 7.97
CA SER A 43 10.80 -1.54 7.06
C SER A 43 10.18 -1.15 5.72
N ILE A 44 10.91 -1.43 4.65
CA ILE A 44 10.51 -1.11 3.27
C ILE A 44 10.11 -2.39 2.55
N ARG A 45 8.93 -2.36 1.94
CA ARG A 45 8.29 -3.51 1.32
C ARG A 45 7.86 -3.17 -0.09
N PHE A 46 7.96 -4.16 -0.96
CA PHE A 46 7.63 -4.02 -2.38
C PHE A 46 6.51 -4.97 -2.72
N TYR A 47 5.52 -4.47 -3.43
CA TYR A 47 4.36 -5.23 -3.83
C TYR A 47 4.08 -5.14 -5.31
N GLU A 48 3.68 -6.26 -5.89
CA GLU A 48 3.08 -6.33 -7.21
C GLU A 48 1.61 -6.69 -7.04
N VAL A 49 0.75 -6.02 -7.80
CA VAL A 49 -0.70 -6.19 -7.72
C VAL A 49 -1.23 -6.65 -9.06
N ASP A 50 -1.85 -7.82 -9.03
CA ASP A 50 -2.52 -8.39 -10.20
C ASP A 50 -4.04 -8.17 -10.07
N VAL A 51 -4.65 -7.80 -11.19
CA VAL A 51 -6.10 -7.77 -11.38
C VAL A 51 -6.42 -8.73 -12.53
N ASP A 52 -7.22 -9.76 -12.22
CA ASP A 52 -7.54 -10.88 -13.13
C ASP A 52 -6.31 -11.52 -13.80
N GLY A 53 -5.21 -11.61 -13.04
CA GLY A 53 -3.97 -12.26 -13.47
C GLY A 53 -3.04 -11.41 -14.34
N ALA A 54 -3.35 -10.11 -14.51
CA ALA A 54 -2.47 -9.15 -15.16
C ALA A 54 -1.92 -8.14 -14.16
N LEU A 55 -0.61 -7.87 -14.23
CA LEU A 55 0.04 -6.86 -13.41
C LEU A 55 -0.55 -5.47 -13.70
N ALA A 56 -1.24 -4.90 -12.71
CA ALA A 56 -1.98 -3.65 -12.84
C ALA A 56 -1.29 -2.47 -12.14
N MET A 57 -0.62 -2.72 -11.02
CA MET A 57 0.15 -1.70 -10.29
C MET A 57 1.24 -2.30 -9.41
N LYS A 58 2.14 -1.42 -8.96
CA LYS A 58 3.17 -1.69 -7.96
C LYS A 58 2.98 -0.79 -6.74
N MET A 59 3.35 -1.28 -5.57
CA MET A 59 3.40 -0.48 -4.35
C MET A 59 4.75 -0.57 -3.68
N ASP A 60 5.39 0.58 -3.44
CA ASP A 60 6.53 0.69 -2.54
C ASP A 60 6.00 1.20 -1.19
N VAL A 61 6.15 0.40 -0.13
CA VAL A 61 5.55 0.69 1.16
C VAL A 61 6.60 0.80 2.25
N GLY A 62 6.62 1.95 2.91
CA GLY A 62 7.40 2.19 4.10
C GLY A 62 6.56 2.01 5.35
N LEU A 63 7.03 1.18 6.27
CA LEU A 63 6.45 0.98 7.59
C LEU A 63 7.37 1.58 8.66
N GLY A 64 6.94 2.66 9.29
CA GLY A 64 7.61 3.33 10.39
C GLY A 64 7.05 2.88 11.74
N PHE A 65 7.95 2.51 12.65
CA PHE A 65 7.63 2.01 13.98
C PHE A 65 8.16 2.92 15.08
N PHE A 66 7.33 3.14 16.10
CA PHE A 66 7.73 3.72 17.38
C PHE A 66 8.02 2.56 18.34
N GLY A 67 9.30 2.18 18.44
CA GLY A 67 9.70 0.93 19.08
C GLY A 67 9.18 -0.28 18.27
N ASN A 68 8.30 -1.07 18.87
CA ASN A 68 7.69 -2.24 18.21
C ASN A 68 6.32 -1.95 17.59
N ASN A 69 5.77 -0.76 17.80
CA ASN A 69 4.42 -0.40 17.40
C ASN A 69 4.42 0.28 16.04
N LEU A 70 3.56 -0.16 15.12
CA LEU A 70 3.38 0.45 13.81
C LEU A 70 2.70 1.81 13.99
N GLY A 71 3.35 2.89 13.57
CA GLY A 71 2.83 4.25 13.74
C GLY A 71 2.72 5.07 12.48
N HIS A 72 3.49 4.74 11.43
CA HIS A 72 3.43 5.50 10.18
C HIS A 72 3.55 4.59 8.97
N VAL A 73 2.65 4.72 8.01
CA VAL A 73 2.64 3.93 6.77
C VAL A 73 2.63 4.86 5.57
N LEU A 74 3.64 4.75 4.72
CA LEU A 74 3.73 5.49 3.47
C LEU A 74 3.64 4.52 2.31
N ILE A 75 2.70 4.75 1.40
CA ILE A 75 2.43 3.88 0.25
C ILE A 75 2.65 4.71 -1.01
N TYR A 76 3.60 4.32 -1.85
CA TYR A 76 3.74 4.88 -3.19
C TYR A 76 3.16 3.92 -4.20
N VAL A 77 2.28 4.41 -5.07
CA VAL A 77 1.62 3.59 -6.08
C VAL A 77 2.07 4.03 -7.46
N THR A 78 2.50 3.06 -8.26
CA THR A 78 2.79 3.23 -9.69
C THR A 78 1.88 2.31 -10.49
N THR A 79 1.17 2.81 -11.50
CA THR A 79 0.38 1.94 -12.40
C THR A 79 1.28 1.22 -13.39
N VAL A 80 0.81 0.07 -13.85
CA VAL A 80 1.42 -0.68 -14.95
C VAL A 80 0.36 -0.82 -16.05
N GLY A 81 0.69 -0.30 -17.24
CA GLY A 81 -0.24 -0.29 -18.37
C GLY A 81 -1.49 0.57 -18.13
N ASP A 82 -2.57 0.21 -18.82
CA ASP A 82 -3.77 1.06 -18.94
C ASP A 82 -4.98 0.51 -18.19
N MET A 83 -4.80 -0.56 -17.41
CA MET A 83 -5.89 -1.24 -16.69
C MET A 83 -6.49 -0.36 -15.59
N ILE A 84 -5.63 0.40 -14.90
CA ILE A 84 -6.07 1.37 -13.89
C ILE A 84 -6.00 2.76 -14.53
N PRO A 85 -7.13 3.50 -14.61
CA PRO A 85 -7.14 4.82 -15.21
C PRO A 85 -6.39 5.84 -14.33
N ASN A 86 -5.60 6.70 -14.97
CA ASN A 86 -4.83 7.75 -14.31
C ASN A 86 -5.71 8.70 -13.47
N GLN A 87 -6.90 9.02 -13.98
CA GLN A 87 -7.90 9.83 -13.30
C GLN A 87 -9.11 8.98 -12.92
N TRP A 88 -9.64 9.19 -11.73
CA TRP A 88 -10.92 8.63 -11.33
C TRP A 88 -11.99 9.57 -11.83
N GLY A 89 -12.50 9.27 -13.02
CA GLY A 89 -13.55 10.05 -13.69
C GLY A 89 -14.93 9.93 -13.05
N GLY A 90 -15.01 9.76 -11.72
CA GLY A 90 -16.27 9.64 -10.98
C GLY A 90 -17.00 8.30 -11.15
N HIS A 91 -16.31 7.24 -11.61
CA HIS A 91 -16.88 5.90 -11.61
C HIS A 91 -17.27 5.49 -10.17
N PRO A 92 -18.33 4.67 -9.97
CA PRO A 92 -18.77 4.30 -8.62
C PRO A 92 -17.69 3.63 -7.77
N VAL A 93 -16.76 2.93 -8.42
CA VAL A 93 -15.65 2.23 -7.77
C VAL A 93 -14.33 2.82 -8.26
N ASN A 94 -13.50 3.29 -7.33
CA ASN A 94 -12.11 3.62 -7.62
C ASN A 94 -11.25 2.39 -7.34
N VAL A 95 -11.04 1.53 -8.34
CA VAL A 95 -10.31 0.25 -8.19
C VAL A 95 -8.97 0.43 -7.48
N LEU A 96 -8.13 1.39 -7.90
CA LEU A 96 -6.86 1.69 -7.23
C LEU A 96 -7.06 2.00 -5.74
N GLY A 97 -8.04 2.85 -5.43
CA GLY A 97 -8.30 3.25 -4.06
C GLY A 97 -8.76 2.07 -3.19
N GLU A 98 -9.66 1.25 -3.71
CA GLU A 98 -10.13 0.03 -3.03
C GLU A 98 -9.00 -0.97 -2.79
N ILE A 99 -8.05 -1.13 -3.74
CA ILE A 99 -6.91 -2.03 -3.53
C ILE A 99 -6.00 -1.49 -2.41
N VAL A 100 -5.72 -0.19 -2.39
CA VAL A 100 -4.93 0.44 -1.33
C VAL A 100 -5.64 0.29 0.03
N LEU A 101 -6.96 0.46 0.08
CA LEU A 101 -7.74 0.27 1.30
C LEU A 101 -7.75 -1.19 1.78
N LEU A 102 -7.85 -2.16 0.86
CA LEU A 102 -7.70 -3.59 1.18
C LEU A 102 -6.33 -3.88 1.80
N TYR A 103 -5.27 -3.30 1.23
CA TYR A 103 -3.92 -3.42 1.77
C TYR A 103 -3.80 -2.82 3.18
N VAL A 104 -4.31 -1.60 3.40
CA VAL A 104 -4.26 -0.92 4.71
C VAL A 104 -5.07 -1.68 5.75
N SER A 105 -6.26 -2.18 5.41
CA SER A 105 -7.08 -3.00 6.31
C SER A 105 -6.35 -4.30 6.68
N THR A 106 -5.70 -4.95 5.73
CA THR A 106 -4.89 -6.15 6.03
C THR A 106 -3.71 -5.83 6.95
N LEU A 107 -3.05 -4.67 6.77
CA LEU A 107 -2.02 -4.20 7.69
C LEU A 107 -2.58 -3.96 9.09
N ALA A 108 -3.75 -3.33 9.20
CA ALA A 108 -4.39 -3.07 10.48
C ALA A 108 -4.65 -4.38 11.25
N ASP A 109 -5.21 -5.38 10.57
CA ASP A 109 -5.43 -6.71 11.16
C ASP A 109 -4.11 -7.38 11.59
N MET A 110 -3.09 -7.31 10.74
CA MET A 110 -1.77 -7.92 11.01
C MET A 110 -1.06 -7.30 12.22
N TYR A 111 -1.29 -6.02 12.47
CA TYR A 111 -0.66 -5.25 13.55
C TYR A 111 -1.64 -4.87 14.66
N ALA A 112 -2.83 -5.48 14.74
CA ALA A 112 -3.89 -5.10 15.68
C ALA A 112 -3.40 -4.89 17.13
N ASP A 113 -2.56 -5.80 17.63
CA ASP A 113 -2.00 -5.75 19.00
C ASP A 113 -0.71 -4.91 19.13
N ARG A 114 -0.24 -4.31 18.03
CA ARG A 114 1.04 -3.60 17.92
C ARG A 114 0.91 -2.35 17.06
N MET A 115 -0.23 -1.67 17.10
CA MET A 115 -0.38 -0.33 16.56
C MET A 115 0.04 0.70 17.61
N ASP A 116 0.61 1.82 17.15
CA ASP A 116 0.79 2.98 18.00
C ASP A 116 -0.59 3.56 18.41
N SER A 117 -0.61 4.49 19.36
CA SER A 117 -1.84 5.18 19.78
C SER A 117 -2.57 5.93 18.67
N ILE A 118 -1.84 6.47 17.69
CA ILE A 118 -2.43 7.22 16.56
C ILE A 118 -1.68 6.83 15.27
N PRO A 119 -1.86 5.59 14.77
CA PRO A 119 -1.14 5.14 13.61
C PRO A 119 -1.71 5.84 12.37
N PHE A 120 -0.86 6.43 11.54
CA PHE A 120 -1.28 7.18 10.36
C PHE A 120 -0.77 6.53 9.08
N TRP A 121 -1.55 6.62 8.01
CA TRP A 121 -1.13 6.22 6.67
C TRP A 121 -1.42 7.28 5.63
N ARG A 122 -0.61 7.29 4.58
CA ARG A 122 -0.82 8.11 3.38
C ARG A 122 -0.39 7.36 2.15
N CYS A 123 -1.19 7.49 1.10
CA CYS A 123 -0.84 7.07 -0.24
C CYS A 123 -0.38 8.25 -1.09
N ILE A 124 0.71 8.06 -1.81
CA ILE A 124 1.25 8.98 -2.80
C ILE A 124 1.15 8.27 -4.15
N LEU A 125 0.55 8.93 -5.13
CA LEU A 125 0.38 8.38 -6.47
C LEU A 125 1.48 8.95 -7.37
N ASP A 126 2.31 8.08 -7.95
CA ASP A 126 3.33 8.51 -8.88
C ASP A 126 2.68 8.95 -10.22
N PRO A 127 3.23 9.97 -10.90
CA PRO A 127 2.79 10.32 -12.25
C PRO A 127 2.77 9.09 -13.17
N PRO A 128 1.76 8.92 -14.03
CA PRO A 128 0.72 9.88 -14.42
C PRO A 128 -0.57 9.87 -13.56
N LEU A 129 -0.62 9.11 -12.47
CA LEU A 129 -1.80 9.05 -11.62
C LEU A 129 -2.13 10.41 -11.01
N VAL A 130 -3.43 10.73 -10.96
CA VAL A 130 -3.93 11.96 -10.33
C VAL A 130 -4.44 11.64 -8.94
N GLY A 131 -4.08 12.50 -7.98
CA GLY A 131 -4.36 12.36 -6.55
C GLY A 131 -5.80 11.98 -6.22
N ARG A 132 -5.96 11.19 -5.15
CA ARG A 132 -7.24 10.81 -4.56
C ARG A 132 -7.29 11.40 -3.14
N PRO A 133 -8.17 12.39 -2.88
CA PRO A 133 -8.15 13.14 -1.62
C PRO A 133 -8.36 12.28 -0.36
N TYR A 134 -8.89 11.07 -0.49
CA TYR A 134 -9.24 10.20 0.62
C TYR A 134 -8.21 9.10 0.92
N LEU A 135 -7.12 8.98 0.13
CA LEU A 135 -6.12 7.94 0.34
C LEU A 135 -5.09 8.32 1.40
N HIS A 136 -5.59 8.63 2.60
CA HIS A 136 -4.82 8.87 3.81
C HIS A 136 -5.75 8.80 5.02
N GLY A 137 -5.18 8.68 6.22
CA GLY A 137 -5.95 8.71 7.45
C GLY A 137 -5.30 7.88 8.56
N GLU A 138 -6.07 7.59 9.59
CA GLU A 138 -5.63 6.66 10.63
C GLU A 138 -5.70 5.22 10.12
N VAL A 139 -4.75 4.39 10.54
CA VAL A 139 -4.85 2.93 10.37
C VAL A 139 -5.81 2.42 11.45
N ARG A 140 -6.89 1.75 11.04
CA ARG A 140 -7.91 1.24 11.96
C ARG A 140 -8.18 -0.23 11.64
N SER A 141 -8.19 -1.04 12.68
CA SER A 141 -8.68 -2.43 12.64
C SER A 141 -10.19 -2.47 12.83
#